data_AF-A0A8T5DKZ0-F1
#
_entry.id   AF-A0A8T5DKZ0-F1
#
_cell.length_a   1.000
_cell.length_b   1.000
_cell.length_c   1.000
_cell.angle_alpha   90.00
_cell.angle_beta   90.00
_cell.angle_gamma   90.00
#
_symmetry.space_group_name_H-M   'P 1'
#
loop_
_entity.id
_entity.type
_entity.pdbx_description
1 polymer ?
#
loop_
_entity_poly.entity_id
_entity_poly.type
_entity_poly.pdbx_seq_one_letter_code
_entity_poly.pdbx_strand_id
1 'polypeptide(L)'
;MVNETEVIRSFTRVKQDINNINERINELIETQRKVISYLNSIKVQKSAKRLIATIKGKKVHVENCPVAKRIISKNKIAFSSKIDALNKGFAPCACMED
;
A
#
# COMPACT_ATOMS: atom_id res chain seq x y z
N MET A 1 -1.41 39.62 47.13
CA MET A 1 -0.95 38.27 47.52
C MET A 1 -1.50 37.28 46.51
N VAL A 2 -0.66 36.39 45.97
CA VAL A 2 -1.11 35.34 45.05
C VAL A 2 -1.87 34.29 45.85
N ASN A 3 -3.04 33.88 45.37
CA ASN A 3 -3.85 32.85 46.01
C ASN A 3 -3.29 31.46 45.65
N GLU A 4 -2.53 30.85 46.56
CA GLU A 4 -1.90 29.54 46.37
C GLU A 4 -2.89 28.46 45.92
N THR A 5 -4.15 28.55 46.35
CA THR A 5 -5.20 27.58 45.99
C THR A 5 -5.55 27.66 44.50
N GLU A 6 -5.56 28.86 43.92
CA GLU A 6 -5.81 29.06 42.49
C GLU A 6 -4.66 28.53 41.64
N VAL A 7 -3.43 28.75 42.11
CA VAL A 7 -2.21 28.23 41.46
C VAL A 7 -2.25 26.70 41.42
N ILE A 8 -2.51 26.03 42.54
CA ILE A 8 -2.59 24.55 42.60
C ILE A 8 -3.69 24.00 41.67
N ARG A 9 -4.86 24.64 41.62
CA ARG A 9 -5.95 24.25 40.72
C ARG A 9 -5.55 24.36 39.26
N SER A 10 -4.83 25.43 38.89
CA SER A 10 -4.37 25.63 37.51
C SER A 10 -3.41 24.52 37.07
N PHE A 11 -2.44 24.15 37.91
CA PHE A 11 -1.52 23.04 37.63
C PHE A 11 -2.22 21.69 37.53
N THR A 12 -3.26 21.47 38.35
CA THR A 12 -4.03 20.23 38.30
C THR A 12 -4.78 20.09 36.98
N ARG A 13 -5.37 21.19 36.46
CA ARG A 13 -6.02 21.20 35.14
C ARG A 13 -5.04 20.91 34.02
N VAL A 14 -3.87 21.56 34.03
CA VAL A 14 -2.83 21.32 33.02
C VAL A 14 -2.35 19.87 33.04
N LYS A 15 -2.18 19.28 34.23
CA LYS A 15 -1.82 17.86 34.36
C LYS A 15 -2.89 16.95 33.75
N GLN A 16 -4.16 17.27 33.98
CA GLN A 16 -5.27 16.52 33.40
C GLN A 16 -5.32 16.65 31.88
N ASP A 17 -5.08 17.86 31.35
CA ASP A 17 -4.99 18.09 29.91
C ASP A 17 -3.84 17.30 29.27
N ILE A 18 -2.66 17.27 29.91
CA ILE A 18 -1.52 16.46 29.47
C ILE A 18 -1.90 14.97 29.38
N ASN A 19 -2.59 14.45 30.39
CA ASN A 19 -3.04 13.05 30.38
C ASN A 19 -4.04 12.79 29.25
N ASN A 20 -5.04 13.67 29.08
CA ASN A 20 -6.03 13.55 28.01
C ASN A 20 -5.38 13.60 26.62
N ILE A 21 -4.38 14.46 26.42
CA ILE A 21 -3.63 14.55 25.16
C ILE A 21 -2.86 13.24 24.90
N ASN A 22 -2.20 12.70 25.92
CA ASN A 22 -1.47 11.44 25.78
C ASN A 22 -2.39 10.27 25.41
N GLU A 23 -3.59 10.19 26.00
CA GLU A 23 -4.60 9.19 25.62
C GLU A 23 -5.00 9.32 24.15
N ARG A 24 -5.31 10.55 23.70
CA ARG A 24 -5.69 10.81 22.30
C ARG A 24 -4.55 10.51 21.31
N ILE A 25 -3.30 10.76 21.70
CA ILE A 25 -2.13 10.39 20.88
C ILE A 25 -2.07 8.87 20.72
N ASN A 26 -2.30 8.11 21.79
CA ASN A 26 -2.29 6.64 21.71
C ASN A 26 -3.43 6.11 20.82
N GLU A 27 -4.63 6.67 20.93
CA GLU A 27 -5.75 6.32 20.03
C GLU A 27 -5.44 6.63 18.56
N LEU A 28 -4.78 7.76 18.30
CA LEU A 28 -4.36 8.14 16.95
C LEU A 28 -3.32 7.17 16.40
N ILE A 29 -2.34 6.76 17.21
CA ILE A 29 -1.31 5.77 16.82
C ILE A 29 -1.98 4.45 16.43
N GLU A 30 -2.92 3.95 17.24
CA GLU A 30 -3.64 2.71 16.95
C GLU A 30 -4.47 2.82 15.67
N THR A 31 -5.11 3.96 15.44
CA THR A 31 -5.86 4.22 14.21
C THR A 31 -4.94 4.24 12.99
N GLN A 32 -3.78 4.90 13.07
CA GLN A 32 -2.78 4.92 12.00
C GLN A 32 -2.24 3.52 11.69
N ARG A 33 -1.99 2.69 12.71
CA ARG A 33 -1.58 1.29 12.51
C ARG A 33 -2.61 0.49 11.72
N LYS A 34 -3.90 0.64 12.04
CA LYS A 34 -5.00 -0.01 11.30
C LYS A 34 -5.07 0.45 9.84
N VAL A 35 -4.95 1.75 9.60
CA VAL A 35 -4.94 2.30 8.24
C VAL A 35 -3.76 1.76 7.42
N ILE A 36 -2.55 1.74 7.99
CA ILE A 36 -1.36 1.19 7.32
C ILE A 36 -1.56 -0.30 6.99
N SER A 37 -2.09 -1.08 7.93
CA SER A 37 -2.39 -2.49 7.71
C SER A 37 -3.37 -2.70 6.55
N TYR A 38 -4.45 -1.91 6.51
CA TYR A 38 -5.43 -1.95 5.42
C TYR A 38 -4.83 -1.52 4.07
N LEU A 39 -3.99 -0.49 4.04
CA LEU A 39 -3.31 -0.08 2.81
C LEU A 39 -2.35 -1.17 2.30
N ASN A 40 -1.68 -1.87 3.20
CA ASN A 40 -0.80 -2.99 2.83
C ASN A 40 -1.60 -4.17 2.28
N SER A 41 -2.75 -4.52 2.86
CA SER A 41 -3.60 -5.59 2.32
C SER A 41 -4.13 -5.24 0.92
N ILE A 42 -4.51 -3.99 0.68
CA ILE A 42 -4.89 -3.51 -0.66
C ILE A 42 -3.73 -3.59 -1.64
N LYS A 43 -2.52 -3.18 -1.26
CA LYS A 43 -1.34 -3.26 -2.13
C LYS A 43 -1.04 -4.71 -2.54
N VAL A 44 -1.12 -5.63 -1.59
CA VAL A 44 -0.95 -7.07 -1.86
C VAL A 44 -2.02 -7.53 -2.87
N GLN A 45 -3.29 -7.18 -2.66
CA GLN A 45 -4.37 -7.55 -3.59
C GLN A 45 -4.22 -6.94 -4.99
N LYS A 46 -3.84 -5.65 -5.10
CA LYS A 46 -3.67 -4.96 -6.39
C LYS A 46 -2.45 -5.47 -7.20
N SER A 47 -1.43 -5.99 -6.53
CA SER A 47 -0.26 -6.57 -7.20
C SER A 47 -0.55 -7.90 -7.93
N ALA A 48 -1.73 -8.49 -7.71
CA ALA A 48 -2.14 -9.73 -8.38
C ALA A 48 -2.60 -9.55 -9.84
N LYS A 49 -2.31 -8.41 -10.50
CA LYS A 49 -2.46 -8.32 -11.96
C LYS A 49 -1.44 -9.28 -12.58
N ARG A 50 -1.90 -10.47 -12.97
CA ARG A 50 -1.06 -11.48 -13.63
C ARG A 50 -0.54 -10.90 -14.94
N LEU A 51 0.74 -10.61 -14.95
CA LEU A 51 1.44 -10.18 -16.15
C LEU A 51 1.91 -11.42 -16.88
N ILE A 52 1.57 -11.52 -18.16
CA ILE A 52 1.78 -12.73 -18.95
C ILE A 52 2.49 -12.40 -20.25
N ALA A 53 3.42 -13.26 -20.64
CA ALA A 53 4.11 -13.19 -21.92
C ALA A 53 4.21 -14.56 -22.56
N THR A 54 4.58 -14.59 -23.83
CA THR A 54 5.00 -15.82 -24.52
C THR A 54 6.49 -16.07 -24.30
N ILE A 55 6.92 -17.32 -24.11
CA ILE A 55 8.36 -17.70 -23.98
C ILE A 55 9.22 -17.13 -25.11
N LYS A 56 8.74 -17.19 -26.36
CA LYS A 56 9.47 -16.71 -27.54
C LYS A 56 9.24 -15.23 -27.86
N GLY A 57 8.24 -14.62 -27.24
CA GLY A 57 7.92 -13.21 -27.51
C GLY A 57 8.70 -12.30 -26.58
N LYS A 58 8.80 -11.04 -26.96
CA LYS A 58 9.48 -10.00 -26.17
C LYS A 58 8.50 -8.99 -25.57
N LYS A 59 7.21 -9.31 -25.51
CA LYS A 59 6.18 -8.40 -24.99
C LYS A 59 5.47 -9.00 -23.78
N VAL A 60 5.33 -8.21 -22.72
CA VAL A 60 4.53 -8.54 -21.54
C VAL A 60 3.16 -7.87 -21.64
N HIS A 61 2.13 -8.60 -21.26
CA HIS A 61 0.73 -8.21 -21.37
C HIS A 61 0.04 -8.35 -20.01
N VAL A 62 -1.05 -7.61 -19.80
CA VAL A 62 -2.00 -7.92 -18.72
C VAL A 62 -2.86 -9.12 -19.11
N GLU A 63 -3.31 -9.91 -18.14
CA GLU A 63 -4.17 -11.10 -18.37
C GLU A 63 -5.40 -10.82 -19.24
N ASN A 64 -5.96 -9.60 -19.16
CA ASN A 64 -7.13 -9.20 -19.94
C ASN A 64 -6.83 -8.70 -21.35
N CYS A 65 -5.56 -8.64 -21.78
CA CYS A 65 -5.19 -8.18 -23.12
C CYS A 65 -5.70 -9.16 -24.20
N PRO A 66 -6.27 -8.67 -25.32
CA PRO A 66 -6.75 -9.51 -26.41
C PRO A 66 -5.69 -10.46 -26.98
N VAL A 67 -4.43 -10.01 -27.04
CA VAL A 67 -3.29 -10.82 -27.49
C VAL A 67 -2.98 -11.90 -26.45
N ALA A 68 -3.02 -11.53 -25.17
CA ALA A 68 -2.62 -12.41 -24.09
C ALA A 68 -3.59 -13.59 -23.88
N LYS A 69 -4.88 -13.38 -24.17
CA LYS A 69 -5.90 -14.44 -24.19
C LYS A 69 -5.65 -15.51 -25.28
N ARG A 70 -4.89 -15.18 -26.33
CA ARG A 70 -4.53 -16.11 -27.42
C ARG A 70 -3.23 -16.88 -27.15
N ILE A 71 -2.55 -16.60 -26.04
CA ILE A 71 -1.31 -17.30 -25.68
C ILE A 71 -1.65 -18.70 -25.16
N ILE A 72 -1.14 -19.71 -25.85
CA ILE A 72 -1.28 -21.12 -25.46
C ILE A 72 -0.51 -21.36 -24.15
N SER A 73 -1.11 -22.10 -23.21
CA SER A 73 -0.55 -22.37 -21.87
C SER A 73 0.89 -22.90 -21.89
N LYS A 74 1.24 -23.74 -22.87
CA LYS A 74 2.60 -24.29 -23.03
C LYS A 74 3.68 -23.23 -23.26
N ASN A 75 3.31 -22.09 -23.84
CA ASN A 75 4.21 -20.99 -24.14
C ASN A 75 4.02 -19.81 -23.18
N LYS A 76 3.24 -19.95 -22.11
CA LYS A 76 2.89 -18.85 -21.21
C LYS A 76 3.91 -18.73 -20.07
N ILE A 77 4.44 -17.53 -19.87
CA ILE A 77 5.24 -17.14 -18.71
C ILE A 77 4.43 -16.12 -17.92
N ALA A 78 4.35 -16.28 -16.59
CA ALA A 78 3.75 -15.31 -15.69
C ALA A 78 4.84 -14.56 -14.91
N PHE A 79 4.65 -13.27 -14.71
CA PHE A 79 5.51 -12.41 -13.89
C PHE A 79 4.75 -11.88 -12.69
N SER A 80 5.47 -11.68 -11.59
CA SER A 80 4.93 -11.09 -10.37
C SER A 80 4.81 -9.57 -10.45
N SER A 81 5.59 -8.91 -11.30
CA SER A 81 5.59 -7.45 -11.45
C SER A 81 6.06 -7.00 -12.82
N LYS A 82 5.75 -5.75 -13.19
CA LYS A 82 6.24 -5.12 -14.43
C LYS A 82 7.77 -5.11 -14.43
N ILE A 83 8.37 -4.82 -13.28
CA ILE A 83 9.83 -4.77 -13.09
C ILE A 83 10.46 -6.16 -13.33
N ASP A 84 9.87 -7.24 -12.81
CA ASP A 84 10.36 -8.61 -13.06
C ASP A 84 10.36 -8.95 -14.57
N ALA A 85 9.31 -8.55 -15.29
CA ALA A 85 9.24 -8.74 -16.74
C ALA A 85 10.31 -7.90 -17.49
N LEU A 86 10.49 -6.64 -17.10
CA LEU A 86 11.50 -5.74 -17.70
C LEU A 86 12.93 -6.24 -17.45
N ASN A 87 13.23 -6.68 -16.22
CA ASN A 87 14.54 -7.24 -15.85
C ASN A 87 14.87 -8.52 -16.63
N LYS A 88 13.84 -9.28 -17.03
CA LYS A 88 13.96 -10.45 -17.91
C LYS A 88 14.02 -10.09 -19.41
N GLY A 89 14.06 -8.80 -19.74
CA GLY A 89 14.22 -8.31 -21.12
C GLY A 89 12.94 -8.23 -21.94
N PHE A 90 11.76 -8.30 -21.31
CA PHE A 90 10.47 -8.11 -21.99
C PHE A 90 10.13 -6.62 -22.06
N ALA A 91 9.64 -6.17 -23.22
CA ALA A 91 9.07 -4.84 -23.40
C ALA A 91 7.58 -4.83 -22.99
N PRO A 92 7.05 -3.70 -22.50
CA PRO A 92 5.62 -3.57 -22.25
C PRO A 92 4.83 -3.66 -23.56
N CYS A 93 3.66 -4.28 -23.51
CA CYS A 93 2.67 -4.16 -24.58
C CYS A 93 1.92 -2.83 -24.45
N ALA A 94 1.40 -2.32 -25.57
CA ALA A 94 0.54 -1.14 -25.61
C ALA A 94 -0.68 -1.23 -24.66
N CYS A 95 -1.15 -2.44 -24.33
CA CYS A 95 -2.20 -2.62 -23.32
C CYS A 95 -1.77 -2.30 -21.87
N MET A 96 -0.53 -1.83 -21.68
CA MET A 96 0.07 -1.45 -20.40
C MET A 96 0.63 -0.01 -20.42
N GLU A 97 0.37 0.73 -21.49
CA GLU A 97 0.62 2.16 -21.57
C GLU A 97 -0.66 2.86 -21.10
N ASP A 98 -0.56 3.68 -20.06
CA ASP A 98 -1.66 4.52 -19.55
C ASP A 98 -1.85 5.75 -20.45
#